data_AF-A0A9D8R928-F1
#
_entry.id   AF-A0A9D8R928-F1
#
_cell.length_a   1.000
_cell.length_b   1.000
_cell.length_c   1.000
_cell.angle_alpha   90.00
_cell.angle_beta   90.00
_cell.angle_gamma   90.00
#
_symmetry.space_group_name_H-M   'P 1'
#
loop_
_entity.id
_entity.type
_entity.pdbx_description
1 polymer ?
#
loop_
_entity_poly.entity_id
_entity_poly.type
_entity_poly.pdbx_seq_one_letter_code
_entity_poly.pdbx_strand_id
1 'polypeptide(L)' 'EDGIVQVHHAGLECCLILGQSPLLDVVRLGPPLRSPHTTTERALWATTEPFWALLKKALEEIPEK' A
#
# COMPACT_ATOMS: atom_id res chain seq x y z
N GLU A 1 -9.94 14.22 0.68
CA GLU A 1 -8.54 14.70 0.82
C GLU A 1 -7.69 13.90 -0.13
N ASP A 2 -6.65 14.52 -0.68
CA ASP A 2 -5.72 13.83 -1.56
C ASP A 2 -4.79 12.91 -0.74
N GLY A 3 -4.38 11.79 -1.37
CA GLY A 3 -3.42 10.87 -0.76
C GLY A 3 -2.03 11.51 -0.66
N ILE A 4 -1.34 11.30 0.45
CA ILE A 4 0.05 11.76 0.62
C ILE A 4 0.99 10.73 -0.02
N VAL A 5 1.74 11.15 -1.04
CA VAL A 5 2.77 10.32 -1.67
C VAL A 5 4.09 10.46 -0.92
N GLN A 6 4.65 9.34 -0.47
CA GLN A 6 5.87 9.34 0.37
C GLN A 6 6.79 8.17 0.01
N VAL A 7 8.08 8.36 0.29
CA VAL A 7 9.08 7.29 0.36
C VAL A 7 9.41 7.01 1.82
N HIS A 8 9.66 5.75 2.15
CA HIS A 8 10.00 5.34 3.51
C HIS A 8 11.43 4.81 3.56
N HIS A 9 12.16 5.17 4.63
CA HIS A 9 13.46 4.57 4.92
C HIS A 9 13.27 3.21 5.62
N ALA A 10 12.78 2.24 4.86
CA ALA A 10 12.54 0.86 5.28
C ALA A 10 12.67 -0.08 4.08
N GLY A 11 12.92 -1.36 4.34
CA GLY A 11 12.89 -2.39 3.29
C GLY A 11 11.46 -2.63 2.82
N LEU A 12 11.25 -2.63 1.51
CA LEU A 12 10.00 -2.98 0.85
C LEU A 12 10.27 -4.00 -0.26
N GLU A 13 9.38 -4.98 -0.41
CA GLU A 13 9.49 -6.00 -1.46
C GLU A 13 9.40 -5.40 -2.86
N CYS A 14 8.78 -4.23 -3.02
CA CYS A 14 8.67 -3.52 -4.30
C CYS A 14 10.03 -3.32 -4.99
N CYS A 15 11.10 -3.06 -4.23
CA CYS A 15 12.45 -2.94 -4.80
C CYS A 15 12.93 -4.27 -5.44
N LEU A 16 12.64 -5.40 -4.80
CA LEU A 16 12.99 -6.72 -5.32
C LEU A 16 12.12 -7.12 -6.52
N ILE A 17 10.83 -6.76 -6.48
CA ILE A 17 9.88 -6.98 -7.59
C ILE A 17 10.34 -6.22 -8.83
N LEU A 18 10.65 -4.92 -8.69
CA LEU A 18 11.13 -4.09 -9.79
C LEU A 18 12.50 -4.54 -10.32
N GLY A 19 13.35 -5.12 -9.47
CA GLY A 19 14.61 -5.72 -9.91
C GLY A 19 14.43 -6.91 -10.85
N GLN A 20 13.36 -7.69 -10.68
CA GLN A 20 13.04 -8.85 -11.54
C GLN A 20 12.12 -8.48 -12.71
N SER A 21 11.25 -7.49 -12.53
CA SER A 21 10.24 -7.06 -13.50
C SER A 21 10.26 -5.53 -13.63
N PRO A 22 11.28 -4.98 -14.33
CA PRO A 22 11.53 -3.54 -14.38
C PRO A 22 10.48 -2.74 -15.15
N LEU A 23 9.61 -3.41 -15.92
CA LEU A 23 8.54 -2.78 -16.69
C LEU A 23 7.21 -2.68 -15.91
N LEU A 24 7.14 -3.19 -14.68
CA LEU A 24 5.95 -3.05 -13.85
C LEU A 24 5.89 -1.66 -13.23
N ASP A 25 4.69 -1.09 -13.18
CA ASP A 25 4.38 0.02 -12.30
C ASP A 25 3.89 -0.52 -10.95
N VAL A 26 4.46 -0.03 -9.85
CA VAL A 26 4.23 -0.57 -8.51
C VAL A 26 3.97 0.56 -7.54
N VAL A 27 2.83 0.48 -6.85
CA VAL A 27 2.47 1.36 -5.74
C VAL A 27 2.25 0.53 -4.47
N ARG A 28 2.66 1.07 -3.33
CA ARG A 28 2.38 0.51 -2.00
C ARG A 28 1.37 1.40 -1.29
N LEU A 29 0.30 0.81 -0.80
CA LEU A 29 -0.71 1.46 0.04
C LEU A 29 -1.22 0.48 1.10
N GLY A 30 -1.74 0.99 2.22
CA GLY A 30 -2.27 0.16 3.29
C GLY A 30 -2.84 0.98 4.44
N PRO A 31 -3.59 0.35 5.36
CA PRO A 31 -4.09 1.02 6.54
C PRO A 31 -2.94 1.39 7.51
N PRO A 32 -3.16 2.36 8.42
CA PRO A 32 -2.18 2.68 9.44
C PRO A 32 -1.97 1.52 10.40
N LEU A 33 -0.72 1.06 10.47
CA LEU A 33 -0.23 0.10 11.47
C LEU A 33 0.65 0.81 12.48
N ARG A 34 0.62 0.35 13.73
CA ARG A 34 1.49 0.84 14.81
C ARG A 34 2.24 -0.32 15.45
N SER A 35 3.51 -0.07 15.74
CA SER A 35 4.42 -1.02 16.40
C SER A 35 4.51 -2.38 15.69
N PRO A 36 4.66 -2.44 14.34
CA PRO A 36 4.80 -3.71 13.64
C PRO A 36 6.02 -4.48 14.16
N HIS A 37 5.92 -5.82 14.17
CA HIS A 37 6.95 -6.74 14.71
C HIS A 37 7.14 -6.68 16.23
N THR A 38 6.12 -6.22 16.97
CA THR A 38 6.12 -6.24 18.44
C THR A 38 4.87 -6.95 18.96
N THR A 39 4.86 -7.36 20.23
CA THR A 39 3.67 -7.91 20.90
C THR A 39 2.53 -6.90 21.05
N THR A 40 2.76 -5.64 20.68
CA THR A 40 1.79 -4.54 20.75
C THR A 40 1.37 -4.04 19.35
N GLU A 41 1.71 -4.80 18.32
CA GLU A 41 1.30 -4.52 16.94
C GLU A 41 -0.23 -4.37 16.85
N ARG A 42 -0.66 -3.31 16.16
CA ARG A 42 -2.09 -2.99 16.04
C ARG A 42 -2.39 -2.17 14.78
N ALA A 43 -3.57 -2.38 14.24
CA ALA A 43 -4.12 -1.64 13.10
C ALA A 43 -5.24 -0.69 13.56
N LEU A 44 -5.42 0.41 12.85
CA LEU A 44 -6.55 1.32 13.09
C LEU A 44 -7.83 0.81 12.40
N TRP A 45 -8.73 0.21 13.16
CA TRP A 45 -10.01 -0.35 12.66
C TRP A 45 -10.81 0.61 11.77
N ALA A 46 -10.89 1.88 12.14
CA ALA A 46 -11.66 2.89 11.40
C ALA A 46 -11.20 3.08 9.93
N THR A 47 -9.99 2.62 9.59
CA THR A 47 -9.43 2.75 8.23
C THR A 47 -9.60 1.51 7.36
N THR A 48 -10.10 0.40 7.92
CA THR A 48 -10.27 -0.85 7.18
C THR A 48 -11.27 -0.70 6.02
N GLU A 49 -12.45 -0.13 6.28
CA GLU A 49 -13.47 0.07 5.25
C GLU A 49 -13.03 1.09 4.18
N PRO A 50 -12.50 2.28 4.53
CA PRO A 50 -11.95 3.20 3.53
C PRO A 50 -10.84 2.62 2.66
N PHE A 51 -9.92 1.84 3.26
CA PHE A 51 -8.85 1.16 2.52
C PHE A 51 -9.44 0.16 1.52
N TRP A 52 -10.41 -0.64 1.94
CA TRP A 52 -11.05 -1.63 1.08
C TRP A 52 -11.81 -0.97 -0.08
N ALA A 53 -12.53 0.12 0.19
CA ALA A 53 -13.21 0.89 -0.85
C ALA A 53 -12.22 1.46 -1.88
N LEU A 54 -11.08 2.02 -1.43
CA LEU A 54 -10.03 2.53 -2.31
C LEU A 54 -9.42 1.41 -3.18
N LEU A 55 -9.12 0.25 -2.59
CA LEU A 55 -8.54 -0.87 -3.33
C LEU A 55 -9.48 -1.34 -4.44
N LYS A 56 -10.76 -1.56 -4.13
CA LYS A 56 -11.76 -1.93 -5.15
C LYS A 56 -11.85 -0.89 -6.26
N LYS A 57 -11.93 0.39 -5.88
CA LYS A 57 -12.06 1.49 -6.83
C LYS A 57 -10.84 1.59 -7.76
N ALA A 58 -9.64 1.43 -7.21
CA ALA A 58 -8.41 1.41 -8.00
C ALA A 58 -8.40 0.27 -9.02
N LEU A 59 -8.90 -0.92 -8.65
CA LEU A 59 -9.01 -2.06 -9.56
C LEU A 59 -10.07 -1.86 -10.66
N GLU A 60 -11.21 -1.24 -10.32
CA GLU A 60 -12.28 -0.91 -11.27
C GLU A 60 -11.85 0.14 -12.30
N GLU A 61 -10.92 1.03 -11.94
CA GLU A 61 -10.44 2.13 -12.80
C GLU A 61 -9.15 1.80 -13.57
N ILE A 62 -8.67 0.55 -13.50
CA ILE A 62 -7.53 0.13 -14.32
C ILE A 62 -7.91 0.28 -15.82
N PRO A 63 -7.14 1.04 -16.61
CA PRO A 63 -7.43 1.24 -18.01
C PRO A 63 -7.25 -0.05 -18.82
N GLU A 64 -7.96 -0.16 -19.95
CA GLU A 64 -7.65 -1.16 -20.95
C GLU A 64 -6.25 -0.90 -21.53
N LYS A 65 -5.58 -1.99 -21.93
CA LYS A 65 -4.20 -1.97 -22.41
C LYS A 65 -4.03 -1.30 -23.76
#